data_AF-A0A022QSE9-F1
#
_entry.id   AF-A0A022QSE9-F1
#
_cell.length_a   1.000
_cell.length_b   1.000
_cell.length_c   1.000
_cell.angle_alpha   90.00
_cell.angle_beta   90.00
_cell.angle_gamma   90.00
#
_symmetry.space_group_name_H-M   'P 1'
#
loop_
_entity.id
_entity.type
_entity.pdbx_description
1 polymer ?
#
loop_
_entity_poly.entity_id
_entity_poly.type
_entity_poly.pdbx_seq_one_letter_code
_entity_poly.pdbx_strand_id
1 'polypeptide(L)'
;MSTVRYAAFLAITLLLQSRSAAVAAANFTIPFLSPFFGDNACKENLCGKGNCVTSNNSTFGFECECEHGWKQARSQDDDFLAFLPCVVPN
;
A
#
# COMPACT_ATOMS: atom_id res chain seq x y z
N MET A 1 -42.19 -21.50 -3.61
CA MET A 1 -40.97 -22.00 -4.29
C MET A 1 -39.83 -20.97 -4.33
N SER A 2 -40.09 -19.67 -4.53
CA SER A 2 -39.03 -18.64 -4.57
C SER A 2 -38.37 -18.33 -3.23
N THR A 3 -39.12 -18.39 -2.12
CA THR A 3 -38.61 -18.12 -0.76
C THR A 3 -37.58 -19.17 -0.31
N VAL A 4 -37.81 -20.44 -0.66
CA VAL A 4 -36.89 -21.55 -0.37
C VAL A 4 -35.57 -21.38 -1.13
N ARG A 5 -35.62 -20.91 -2.38
CA ARG A 5 -34.42 -20.64 -3.18
C ARG A 5 -33.62 -19.48 -2.59
N TYR A 6 -34.28 -18.41 -2.17
CA TYR A 6 -33.62 -17.25 -1.55
C TYR A 6 -32.95 -17.63 -0.22
N ALA A 7 -33.62 -18.42 0.62
CA ALA A 7 -33.05 -18.93 1.86
C ALA A 7 -31.82 -19.84 1.61
N ALA A 8 -31.87 -20.68 0.58
CA ALA A 8 -30.73 -21.53 0.19
C ALA A 8 -29.53 -20.70 -0.29
N PHE A 9 -29.76 -19.67 -1.12
CA PHE A 9 -28.69 -18.76 -1.56
C PHE A 9 -28.06 -17.99 -0.39
N LEU A 10 -28.88 -17.46 0.53
CA LEU A 10 -28.39 -16.78 1.73
C LEU A 10 -27.59 -17.70 2.67
N ALA A 11 -28.00 -18.96 2.80
CA ALA A 11 -27.27 -19.94 3.61
C ALA A 11 -25.91 -20.28 3.01
N ILE A 12 -25.82 -20.42 1.67
CA ILE A 12 -24.58 -20.70 0.96
C ILE A 12 -23.60 -19.54 1.08
N THR A 13 -24.06 -18.28 0.96
CA THR A 13 -23.20 -17.11 1.10
C THR A 13 -22.67 -16.96 2.53
N LEU A 14 -23.48 -17.24 3.56
CA LEU A 14 -23.03 -17.22 4.96
C LEU A 14 -21.95 -18.27 5.26
N LEU A 15 -22.10 -19.48 4.69
CA LEU A 15 -21.14 -20.57 4.84
C LEU A 15 -19.82 -20.30 4.09
N LEU A 16 -19.87 -19.51 3.02
CA LEU A 16 -18.67 -19.08 2.29
C LEU A 16 -17.91 -17.98 3.05
N GLN A 17 -18.63 -17.08 3.74
CA GLN A 17 -18.04 -16.00 4.54
C GLN A 17 -17.39 -16.49 5.84
N SER A 18 -17.84 -17.61 6.41
CA SER A 18 -17.25 -18.17 7.64
C SER A 18 -15.86 -18.81 7.41
N ARG A 19 -15.50 -19.14 6.17
CA ARG A 19 -14.12 -19.54 5.79
C ARG A 19 -13.12 -18.39 5.87
N SER A 20 -13.60 -17.15 5.97
CA SER A 20 -12.79 -15.92 6.08
C SER A 20 -12.70 -15.39 7.50
N ALA A 21 -13.18 -16.14 8.51
CA ALA A 21 -13.07 -15.78 9.92
C ALA A 21 -11.65 -16.03 10.47
N ALA A 22 -10.67 -15.44 9.81
CA ALA A 22 -9.41 -15.02 10.42
C ALA A 22 -9.28 -13.51 10.20
N VAL A 23 -10.27 -12.74 10.67
CA VAL A 23 -10.06 -11.31 10.94
C VAL A 23 -9.48 -11.20 12.35
N ALA A 24 -8.33 -11.85 12.55
CA ALA A 24 -7.44 -11.45 13.62
C ALA A 24 -6.89 -10.10 13.18
N ALA A 25 -7.23 -9.04 13.90
CA ALA A 25 -6.68 -7.68 13.79
C ALA A 25 -5.86 -7.48 12.52
N ALA A 26 -6.55 -7.33 11.39
CA ALA A 26 -5.86 -7.22 10.11
C ALA A 26 -5.20 -5.84 10.09
N ASN A 27 -3.96 -5.78 10.58
CA ASN A 27 -2.94 -4.93 9.99
C ASN A 27 -3.16 -5.06 8.49
N PHE A 28 -3.51 -3.96 7.82
CA PHE A 28 -3.85 -3.85 6.40
C PHE A 28 -2.73 -4.45 5.53
N THR A 29 -2.64 -5.77 5.49
CA THR A 29 -1.72 -6.55 4.69
C THR A 29 -2.54 -6.93 3.49
N ILE A 30 -2.70 -5.95 2.59
CA ILE A 30 -3.23 -6.20 1.26
C ILE A 30 -2.26 -7.19 0.61
N PRO A 31 -2.61 -8.48 0.42
CA PRO A 31 -1.67 -9.51 -0.02
C PRO A 31 -1.18 -9.29 -1.47
N PHE A 32 -1.84 -8.38 -2.19
CA PHE A 32 -1.45 -7.92 -3.52
C PHE A 32 -0.37 -6.84 -3.50
N LEU A 33 -0.18 -6.16 -2.37
CA LEU A 33 0.75 -5.03 -2.21
C LEU A 33 1.96 -5.40 -1.36
N SER A 34 1.91 -6.51 -0.62
CA SER A 34 3.03 -7.07 0.14
C SER A 34 4.31 -7.40 -0.65
N PRO A 35 4.33 -7.72 -1.97
CA PRO A 35 5.59 -7.86 -2.71
C PRO A 35 6.27 -6.50 -2.99
N PHE A 36 5.51 -5.40 -2.92
CA PHE A 36 5.97 -4.05 -3.25
C PHE A 36 6.34 -3.22 -2.01
N PHE A 37 5.71 -3.46 -0.85
CA PHE A 37 5.80 -2.56 0.31
C PHE A 37 6.28 -3.20 1.63
N GLY A 38 6.78 -4.45 1.63
CA GLY A 38 7.38 -5.10 2.82
C GLY A 38 8.82 -5.54 2.56
N ASP A 39 9.71 -5.43 3.57
CA ASP A 39 11.18 -5.76 3.66
C ASP A 39 12.09 -5.42 2.46
N ASN A 40 11.50 -4.99 1.34
CA ASN A 40 12.07 -4.83 0.02
C ASN A 40 11.60 -3.49 -0.60
N ALA A 41 10.97 -2.61 0.19
CA ALA A 41 10.43 -1.34 -0.30
C ALA A 41 11.50 -0.47 -0.99
N CYS A 42 12.77 -0.64 -0.60
CA CYS A 42 13.93 0.02 -1.21
C CYS A 42 14.84 -0.90 -2.03
N LYS A 43 14.35 -2.08 -2.42
CA LYS A 43 15.12 -3.04 -3.22
C LYS A 43 15.17 -2.65 -4.70
N GLU A 44 14.15 -1.94 -5.16
CA GLU A 44 14.10 -1.35 -6.49
C GLU A 44 14.46 0.15 -6.45
N ASN A 45 15.05 0.67 -7.52
CA ASN A 45 15.53 2.05 -7.60
C ASN A 45 14.41 3.05 -7.94
N LEU A 46 13.39 3.10 -7.09
CA LEU A 46 12.14 3.85 -7.33
C LEU A 46 12.29 5.37 -7.16
N CYS A 47 13.33 5.84 -6.46
CA CYS A 47 13.49 7.24 -6.06
C CYS A 47 14.19 8.15 -7.09
N GLY A 48 14.54 7.66 -8.28
CA GLY A 48 15.29 8.44 -9.27
C GLY A 48 16.67 8.83 -8.74
N LYS A 49 17.02 10.13 -8.73
CA LYS A 49 18.26 10.63 -8.11
C LYS A 49 18.05 10.96 -6.63
N GLY A 50 17.74 9.92 -5.87
CA GLY A 50 17.54 10.01 -4.44
C GLY A 50 17.73 8.65 -3.77
N ASN A 51 17.90 8.68 -2.46
CA ASN A 51 17.96 7.47 -1.65
C ASN A 51 16.55 7.05 -1.23
N CYS A 52 16.27 5.76 -1.32
CA CYS A 52 15.10 5.18 -0.71
C CYS A 52 15.37 4.89 0.77
N VAL A 53 14.49 5.34 1.64
CA VAL A 53 14.54 5.15 3.09
C VAL A 53 13.25 4.49 3.54
N THR A 54 13.33 3.39 4.27
CA THR A 54 12.15 2.73 4.83
C THR A 54 11.53 3.60 5.93
N SER A 55 10.23 3.88 5.83
CA SER A 55 9.49 4.72 6.79
C SER A 55 8.14 4.10 7.11
N ASN A 56 7.92 3.82 8.39
CA ASN A 56 6.63 3.29 8.87
C ASN A 56 5.50 4.32 8.85
N ASN A 57 5.82 5.60 8.68
CA ASN A 57 4.84 6.69 8.66
C ASN A 57 4.42 7.06 7.22
N SER A 58 5.13 6.55 6.22
CA SER A 58 4.79 6.75 4.81
C SER A 58 3.65 5.85 4.37
N THR A 59 2.81 6.35 3.46
CA THR A 59 1.72 5.60 2.82
C THR A 59 2.17 4.29 2.20
N PHE A 60 3.42 4.24 1.73
CA PHE A 60 3.98 3.09 1.00
C PHE A 60 5.11 2.39 1.76
N GLY A 61 5.35 2.74 3.03
CA GLY A 61 6.42 2.11 3.82
C GLY A 61 7.83 2.58 3.46
N PHE A 62 7.97 3.56 2.57
CA PHE A 62 9.25 4.17 2.22
C PHE A 62 9.08 5.63 1.82
N GLU A 63 10.18 6.37 1.88
CA GLU A 63 10.32 7.76 1.48
C GLU A 63 11.58 7.90 0.61
N CYS A 64 11.61 8.91 -0.23
CA CYS A 64 12.72 9.24 -1.10
C CYS A 64 13.40 10.52 -0.61
N GLU A 65 14.66 10.43 -0.24
CA GLU A 65 15.52 11.57 0.09
C GLU A 65 16.30 11.99 -1.16
N CYS A 66 16.03 13.19 -1.69
CA CYS A 66 16.71 13.67 -2.89
C CYS A 66 18.15 14.11 -2.63
N GLU A 67 19.02 13.81 -3.60
CA GLU A 67 20.36 14.36 -3.61
C GLU A 67 20.37 15.88 -3.83
N HIS A 68 21.49 16.52 -3.51
CA HIS A 68 21.65 17.96 -3.68
C HIS A 68 21.36 18.41 -5.12
N GLY A 69 20.52 19.43 -5.27
CA GLY A 69 20.09 19.93 -6.58
C GLY A 69 18.95 19.13 -7.23
N TRP A 70 18.39 18.12 -6.56
CA TRP A 70 17.19 17.39 -7.00
C TRP A 70 16.03 17.64 -6.05
N LYS A 71 14.79 17.56 -6.56
CA LYS A 71 13.57 17.77 -5.76
C LYS A 71 12.48 16.80 -6.17
N GLN A 72 11.60 16.47 -5.24
CA GLN A 72 10.38 15.71 -5.54
C GLN A 72 9.36 16.63 -6.21
N ALA A 73 8.50 16.06 -7.06
CA ALA A 73 7.39 16.79 -7.70
C ALA A 73 6.21 17.02 -6.73
N ARG A 74 6.50 17.60 -5.56
CA ARG A 74 5.54 17.97 -4.50
C ARG A 74 5.86 19.35 -3.94
N SER A 75 4.89 19.96 -3.27
CA SER A 75 5.12 21.15 -2.43
C SER A 75 5.96 20.78 -1.21
N GLN A 76 6.74 21.72 -0.69
CA GLN A 76 7.59 21.51 0.50
C GLN A 76 6.77 21.19 1.75
N ASP A 77 5.52 21.65 1.81
CA ASP A 77 4.61 21.44 2.95
C ASP A 77 3.83 20.11 2.87
N ASP A 78 4.02 19.30 1.81
CA ASP A 78 3.26 18.07 1.60
C ASP A 78 4.10 16.83 1.91
N ASP A 79 4.23 16.50 3.20
CA ASP A 79 5.00 15.35 3.66
C ASP A 79 4.35 13.99 3.34
N PHE A 80 3.07 13.99 2.96
CA PHE A 80 2.38 12.77 2.56
C PHE A 80 2.93 12.17 1.25
N LEU A 81 3.47 13.03 0.37
CA LEU A 81 4.01 12.64 -0.93
C LEU A 81 5.53 12.37 -0.91
N ALA A 82 6.12 12.15 0.27
CA ALA A 82 7.56 11.90 0.43
C ALA A 82 8.07 10.62 -0.26
N PHE A 83 7.20 9.77 -0.81
CA PHE A 83 7.58 8.60 -1.62
C PHE A 83 7.85 8.92 -3.11
N LEU A 84 7.57 10.16 -3.56
CA LEU A 84 7.70 10.51 -4.97
C LEU A 84 9.17 10.49 -5.45
N PRO A 85 9.44 10.10 -6.70
CA PRO A 85 10.80 10.15 -7.24
C PRO A 85 11.38 11.57 -7.30
N CYS A 86 12.70 11.66 -7.21
CA CYS A 86 13.45 12.90 -7.37
C CYS A 86 13.64 13.24 -8.84
N VAL A 87 13.32 14.47 -9.21
CA VAL A 87 13.44 15.05 -10.55
C VAL A 87 14.29 16.33 -10.51
N VAL A 88 14.91 16.70 -11.63
CA VAL A 88 15.70 17.93 -11.72
C VAL A 88 14.75 19.12 -11.57
N PRO A 89 15.02 20.05 -10.65
CA PRO A 89 14.28 21.30 -10.56
C PRO A 89 14.54 22.10 -11.85
N ASN A 90 13.46 22.41 -12.56
CA ASN A 90 13.50 23.29 -13.72
C ASN A 90 13.88 24.72 -13.32
#